data_AF-A0A945ZWG2-F1
#
_entry.id   AF-A0A945ZWG2-F1
#
_cell.length_a   1.000
_cell.length_b   1.000
_cell.length_c   1.000
_cell.angle_alpha   90.00
_cell.angle_beta   90.00
_cell.angle_gamma   90.00
#
_symmetry.space_group_name_H-M   'P 1'
#
loop_
_entity.id
_entity.type
_entity.pdbx_description
1 polymer ?
#
loop_
_entity_poly.entity_id
_entity_poly.type
_entity_poly.pdbx_seq_one_letter_code
_entity_poly.pdbx_strand_id
1 'polypeptide(L)' 'GELQLTVNFINDLKQGEMKGYYESGELQLTSNFIDNLLQGEAKTYYKSGELISTVNFVDDVEQ' A
#
# COMPACT_ATOMS: atom_id res chain seq x y z
N GLY A 1 -17.33 2.91 -5.90
CA GLY A 1 -16.23 2.41 -5.07
C GLY A 1 -15.20 3.48 -4.81
N GLU A 2 -15.26 4.11 -3.64
CA GLU A 2 -14.18 4.95 -3.11
C GLU A 2 -13.13 4.01 -2.51
N LEU A 3 -11.88 4.12 -2.97
CA LEU A 3 -10.77 3.42 -2.35
C LEU A 3 -10.53 4.08 -0.98
N GLN A 4 -10.87 3.39 0.12
CA GLN A 4 -10.49 3.89 1.43
C GLN A 4 -8.99 3.71 1.61
N LEU A 5 -8.27 4.82 1.69
CA LEU A 5 -6.83 4.85 1.88
C LEU A 5 -6.53 5.31 3.30
N THR A 6 -5.86 4.46 4.08
CA THR A 6 -5.24 4.89 5.33
C THR A 6 -3.81 5.29 5.02
N VAL A 7 -3.53 6.59 4.93
CA VAL A 7 -2.17 7.12 4.69
C VAL A 7 -1.82 8.02 5.88
N ASN A 8 -0.67 7.77 6.51
CA ASN A 8 -0.16 8.68 7.54
C ASN A 8 0.70 9.76 6.87
N PHE A 9 0.53 10.99 7.34
CA PHE A 9 1.36 12.11 6.94
C PHE A 9 2.14 12.61 8.16
N ILE A 10 3.45 12.76 8.02
CA ILE A 10 4.31 13.41 9.00
C ILE A 10 5.06 14.51 8.25
N ASN A 11 4.92 15.76 8.69
CA ASN A 11 5.52 16.94 8.05
C ASN A 11 5.16 17.05 6.55
N ASP A 12 3.89 16.82 6.19
CA ASP A 12 3.39 16.84 4.81
C ASP A 12 3.96 15.74 3.88
N LEU A 13 4.71 14.78 4.43
CA LEU A 13 5.23 13.62 3.72
C LEU A 13 4.45 12.36 4.11
N LYS A 14 4.13 11.51 3.13
CA LYS A 14 3.60 10.17 3.39
C LYS A 14 4.63 9.36 4.13
N GLN A 15 4.21 8.75 5.22
CA GLN A 15 5.03 7.88 6.05
C GLN A 15 4.25 6.64 6.44
N GLY A 16 4.95 5.50 6.51
CA GLY A 16 4.41 4.26 7.01
C GLY A 16 3.48 3.54 6.03
N GLU A 17 2.73 2.59 6.59
CA GLU A 17 1.92 1.65 5.82
C GLU A 17 0.66 2.34 5.26
N MET A 18 0.47 2.22 3.95
CA MET A 18 -0.75 2.51 3.23
C MET A 18 -1.52 1.22 2.97
N LYS A 19 -2.83 1.24 3.22
CA LYS A 19 -3.76 0.17 2.87
C LYS A 19 -4.82 0.69 1.93
N GLY A 20 -5.13 -0.11 0.91
CA GLY A 20 -6.30 0.08 0.05
C GLY A 20 -7.26 -1.09 0.22
N TYR A 21 -8.55 -0.79 0.20
CA TYR A 21 -9.62 -1.76 0.38
C TYR A 21 -10.53 -1.79 -0.85
N TYR A 22 -11.06 -2.97 -1.15
CA TYR A 22 -12.17 -3.11 -2.10
C TYR A 22 -13.40 -2.37 -1.58
N GLU A 23 -14.35 -2.06 -2.47
CA GLU A 23 -15.62 -1.43 -2.09
C GLU A 23 -16.43 -2.25 -1.07
N SER A 24 -16.22 -3.57 -1.04
CA SER A 24 -16.79 -4.49 -0.06
C SER A 24 -16.07 -4.50 1.31
N GLY A 25 -14.94 -3.81 1.43
CA GLY A 25 -14.19 -3.60 2.67
C GLY A 25 -13.01 -4.55 2.89
N GLU A 26 -12.81 -5.56 2.04
CA GLU A 26 -11.65 -6.46 2.12
C GLU A 26 -10.37 -5.77 1.67
N LEU A 27 -9.24 -6.16 2.26
CA LEU A 27 -7.93 -5.63 1.92
C LEU A 27 -7.59 -5.96 0.46
N GLN A 28 -7.30 -4.91 -0.31
CA GLN A 28 -6.90 -5.03 -1.72
C GLN A 28 -5.40 -4.89 -1.89
N LEU A 29 -4.77 -3.97 -1.16
CA LEU A 29 -3.32 -3.76 -1.24
C LEU A 29 -2.74 -3.20 0.04
N THR A 30 -1.45 -3.47 0.26
CA THR A 30 -0.60 -2.77 1.24
C THR A 30 0.63 -2.23 0.52
N SER A 31 1.12 -1.07 0.96
CA SER A 31 2.40 -0.50 0.54
C SER A 31 2.97 0.29 1.70
N ASN A 32 4.24 0.63 1.69
CA ASN A 32 4.84 1.44 2.74
C ASN A 32 5.59 2.62 2.12
N PHE A 33 5.50 3.78 2.76
CA PHE A 33 6.12 5.01 2.32
C PHE A 33 7.14 5.52 3.33
N ILE A 34 8.26 6.05 2.84
CA ILE A 34 9.22 6.83 3.62
C ILE A 34 9.49 8.10 2.84
N ASP A 35 9.22 9.26 3.44
CA ASP A 35 9.42 10.58 2.81
C ASP A 35 8.78 10.72 1.41
N ASN A 36 7.52 10.25 1.27
CA ASN A 36 6.77 10.13 0.00
C ASN A 36 7.22 9.03 -0.98
N LEU A 37 8.31 8.31 -0.72
CA LEU A 37 8.82 7.27 -1.60
C LEU A 37 8.31 5.89 -1.16
N LEU A 38 7.89 5.05 -2.10
CA LEU A 38 7.60 3.64 -1.86
C LEU A 38 8.86 2.93 -1.37
N GLN A 39 8.70 2.20 -0.28
CA GLN A 39 9.77 1.48 0.39
C GLN A 39 9.30 0.14 0.92
N GLY A 40 10.07 -0.90 0.65
CA GLY A 40 9.81 -2.28 1.06
C GLY A 40 8.73 -2.97 0.23
N GLU A 41 8.07 -3.95 0.84
CA GLU A 41 7.08 -4.78 0.16
C GLU A 41 5.74 -4.05 -0.06
N ALA A 42 5.34 -3.95 -1.32
CA ALA A 42 3.95 -3.73 -1.70
C ALA A 42 3.29 -5.08 -2.01
N LYS A 43 2.09 -5.30 -1.48
CA LYS A 43 1.33 -6.53 -1.65
C LYS A 43 -0.02 -6.22 -2.24
N THR A 44 -0.48 -7.07 -3.16
CA THR A 44 -1.85 -7.02 -3.70
C THR A 44 -2.55 -8.33 -3.38
N TYR A 45 -3.83 -8.26 -3.07
CA TYR A 45 -4.65 -9.39 -2.63
C TYR A 45 -5.89 -9.51 -3.48
N TYR A 46 -6.39 -10.73 -3.68
CA TYR A 46 -7.72 -10.97 -4.22
C TYR A 46 -8.78 -10.59 -3.18
N LYS A 47 -10.04 -10.43 -3.63
CA LYS A 47 -11.17 -10.26 -2.69
C LYS A 47 -11.30 -11.42 -1.68
N SER A 48 -10.80 -12.62 -2.00
CA SER A 48 -10.72 -13.75 -1.08
C SER A 48 -9.73 -13.54 0.08
N GLY A 49 -8.86 -12.52 -0.01
CA GLY A 49 -7.73 -12.29 0.90
C GLY A 49 -6.46 -13.03 0.50
N GLU A 50 -6.49 -13.82 -0.58
CA GLU A 50 -5.31 -14.51 -1.09
C GLU A 50 -4.34 -13.53 -1.73
N LEU A 51 -3.04 -13.71 -1.46
CA LEU A 51 -1.98 -12.88 -2.01
C LEU A 51 -1.88 -13.10 -3.53
N ILE A 52 -1.99 -12.01 -4.29
CA ILE A 52 -1.80 -11.97 -5.75
C ILE A 52 -0.31 -11.81 -6.07
N SER A 53 0.31 -10.81 -5.46
CA SER A 53 1.69 -10.43 -5.75
C SER A 53 2.32 -9.74 -4.56
N THR A 54 3.64 -9.88 -4.47
CA THR A 54 4.51 -9.05 -3.65
C THR A 54 5.54 -8.45 -4.57
N VAL A 55 5.74 -7.14 -4.47
CA VAL A 55 6.75 -6.37 -5.21
C VAL A 55 7.55 -5.60 -4.18
N ASN A 56 8.88 -5.61 -4.28
CA ASN A 56 9.72 -4.86 -3.36
C ASN A 56 10.20 -3.56 -4.01
N PHE A 57 10.06 -2.45 -3.29
CA PHE A 57 10.50 -1.13 -3.73
C PHE A 57 11.65 -0.62 -2.87
N VAL A 58 12.59 0.07 -3.51
CA VAL A 58 13.60 0.89 -2.84
C VAL A 58 13.58 2.26 -3.50
N ASP A 59 13.13 3.26 -2.76
CA ASP A 59 13.02 4.66 -3.22
C ASP A 59 12.26 4.77 -4.56
N ASP A 60 11.04 4.20 -4.58
CA ASP A 60 10.17 4.06 -5.78
C ASP A 60 10.66 3.11 -6.88
N VAL A 61 11.84 2.50 -6.74
CA VAL A 61 12.38 1.55 -7.72
C VAL A 61 11.97 0.12 -7.36
N GLU A 62 11.17 -0.50 -8.23
CA GLU A 62 10.87 -1.94 -8.18
C GLU A 62 12.16 -2.75 -8.38
N GLN A 63 12.36 -3.77 -7.52
CA GLN A 63 13.52 -4.68 -7.54
C GLN A 63 13.19 -6.04 -8.14
#